data_AF-A0A0R3R946-F1
#
_entry.id   AF-A0A0R3R946-F1
#
_cell.length_a   1.000
_cell.length_b   1.000
_cell.length_c   1.000
_cell.angle_alpha   90.00
_cell.angle_beta   90.00
_cell.angle_gamma   90.00
#
_symmetry.space_group_name_H-M   'P 1'
#
loop_
_entity.id
_entity.type
_entity.pdbx_description
1 polymer ?
#
loop_
_entity_poly.entity_id
_entity_poly.type
_entity_poly.pdbx_seq_one_letter_code
_entity_poly.pdbx_strand_id
1 'polypeptide(L)'
;MLCILDGDFLLRTTEVFSGEDRKLCLSVAWHGKHHIILHYDKLKNRYGIKPSRTFPTITDLSWELKHQQLQLLQKLGEGAFGEVHSANLALTPRFHVKAAVKVLKCDAMTKEKVREAMCEVRMLRNLRHENIVRFYGVANRKEPLMIVMELVK
;
A
#
# COMPACT_ATOMS: atom_id res chain seq x y z
N MET A 1 8.84 -6.61 13.44
CA MET A 1 8.28 -7.98 13.32
C MET A 1 6.80 -7.80 12.97
N LEU A 2 6.36 -8.18 11.76
CA LEU A 2 5.12 -7.67 11.14
C LEU A 2 3.91 -8.63 11.18
N CYS A 3 4.04 -9.83 11.74
CA CYS A 3 2.93 -10.75 12.00
C CYS A 3 2.93 -11.07 13.50
N ILE A 4 2.02 -10.46 14.26
CA ILE A 4 1.99 -10.51 15.73
C ILE A 4 0.71 -11.19 16.22
N LEU A 5 -0.42 -10.92 15.58
CA LEU A 5 -1.73 -11.48 15.93
C LEU A 5 -2.13 -12.58 14.96
N ASP A 6 -2.90 -13.55 15.45
CA ASP A 6 -3.54 -14.54 14.59
C ASP A 6 -4.45 -13.83 13.56
N GLY A 7 -4.30 -14.19 12.29
CA GLY A 7 -4.90 -13.51 11.14
C GLY A 7 -3.96 -12.51 10.43
N ASP A 8 -2.86 -12.08 11.04
CA ASP A 8 -1.90 -11.18 10.39
C ASP A 8 -1.20 -11.90 9.23
N PHE A 9 -1.08 -11.23 8.07
CA PHE A 9 -0.29 -11.74 6.96
C PHE A 9 0.48 -10.64 6.24
N LEU A 10 1.58 -11.01 5.59
CA LEU A 10 2.33 -10.16 4.68
C LEU A 10 2.91 -10.98 3.52
N LEU A 11 3.07 -10.33 2.37
CA LEU A 11 3.83 -10.84 1.24
C LEU A 11 5.20 -10.18 1.23
N ARG A 12 6.26 -10.98 1.02
CA ARG A 12 7.65 -10.52 0.93
C ARG A 12 8.42 -11.35 -0.09
N THR A 13 9.55 -10.85 -0.56
CA THR A 13 10.52 -11.68 -1.27
C THR A 13 11.56 -12.24 -0.28
N THR A 14 12.08 -13.43 -0.56
CA THR A 14 13.07 -14.10 0.29
C THR A 14 14.03 -14.93 -0.54
N GLU A 15 15.26 -15.02 -0.09
CA GLU A 15 16.20 -16.04 -0.55
C GLU A 15 15.95 -17.29 0.29
N VAL A 16 15.75 -18.44 -0.35
CA VAL A 16 15.56 -19.72 0.35
C VAL A 16 16.91 -20.36 0.65
N PHE A 17 17.87 -20.16 -0.26
CA PHE A 17 19.26 -20.55 -0.12
C PHE A 17 20.15 -19.38 -0.56
N SER A 18 21.32 -19.27 0.05
CA SER A 18 22.29 -18.22 -0.28
C SER A 18 22.68 -18.33 -1.76
N GLY A 19 22.51 -17.24 -2.52
CA GLY A 19 22.83 -17.18 -3.95
C GLY A 19 21.74 -17.68 -4.91
N GLU A 20 20.55 -18.05 -4.43
CA GLU A 20 19.40 -18.34 -5.30
C GLU A 20 18.56 -17.10 -5.64
N ASP A 21 17.77 -17.20 -6.71
CA ASP A 21 16.75 -16.22 -7.06
C ASP A 21 15.74 -16.00 -5.92
N ARG A 22 15.39 -14.74 -5.69
CA ARG A 22 14.42 -14.34 -4.66
C ARG A 22 13.03 -14.87 -5.01
N LYS A 23 12.43 -15.62 -4.08
CA LYS A 23 11.09 -16.20 -4.21
C LYS A 23 10.06 -15.39 -3.42
N LEU A 24 8.82 -15.34 -3.90
CA LEU A 24 7.72 -14.70 -3.18
C LEU A 24 7.32 -15.60 -2.00
N CYS A 25 7.13 -14.99 -0.83
CA CYS A 25 6.81 -15.67 0.43
C CYS A 25 5.62 -14.99 1.09
N LEU A 26 4.57 -15.77 1.35
CA LEU A 26 3.46 -15.39 2.21
C LEU A 26 3.82 -15.75 3.65
N SER A 27 3.97 -14.75 4.52
CA SER A 27 4.13 -14.96 5.95
C SER A 27 2.79 -14.69 6.64
N VAL A 28 2.32 -15.62 7.46
CA VAL A 28 1.02 -15.53 8.15
C VAL A 28 1.21 -15.93 9.61
N ALA A 29 0.56 -15.21 10.52
CA ALA A 29 0.36 -15.65 11.89
C ALA A 29 -1.04 -16.27 11.99
N TRP A 30 -1.12 -17.56 12.28
CA TRP A 30 -2.36 -18.29 12.52
C TRP A 30 -2.03 -19.53 13.34
N HIS A 31 -2.35 -19.53 14.64
CA HIS A 31 -1.90 -20.56 15.58
C HIS A 31 -0.37 -20.76 15.56
N GLY A 32 0.37 -19.66 15.39
CA GLY A 32 1.81 -19.66 15.19
C GLY A 32 2.21 -18.99 13.88
N LYS A 33 3.52 -18.90 13.63
CA LYS A 33 4.07 -18.23 12.43
C LYS A 33 4.35 -19.25 11.34
N HIS A 34 3.76 -19.02 10.18
CA HIS A 34 3.95 -19.82 8.98
C HIS A 34 4.54 -18.97 7.87
N HIS A 35 5.49 -19.56 7.14
CA HIS A 35 6.12 -18.94 5.98
C HIS A 35 5.98 -19.88 4.79
N ILE A 36 5.26 -19.43 3.77
CA ILE A 36 4.86 -20.24 2.61
C ILE A 36 5.50 -19.63 1.37
N ILE A 37 6.32 -20.42 0.68
CA ILE A 37 6.87 -20.01 -0.62
C ILE A 37 5.78 -20.16 -1.69
N LEU A 38 5.56 -19.08 -2.43
CA LEU A 38 4.64 -19.04 -3.55
C LEU A 38 5.40 -19.38 -4.84
N HIS A 39 4.87 -20.34 -5.58
CA HIS A 39 5.35 -20.76 -6.89
C HIS A 39 4.55 -20.07 -7.97
N TYR A 40 5.21 -19.54 -8.99
CA TYR A 40 4.55 -18.94 -10.13
C TYR A 40 4.37 -19.98 -11.24
N ASP A 41 3.11 -20.28 -11.60
CA ASP A 41 2.76 -21.12 -12.74
C ASP A 41 2.68 -20.23 -13.99
N LYS A 42 3.71 -20.34 -14.85
CA LYS A 42 3.80 -19.56 -16.09
C LYS A 42 2.68 -19.90 -17.08
N LEU A 43 2.20 -21.16 -17.11
CA LEU A 43 1.17 -21.60 -18.06
C LEU A 43 -0.20 -21.05 -17.66
N LYS A 44 -0.48 -20.99 -16.35
CA LYS A 44 -1.76 -20.50 -15.82
C LYS A 44 -1.76 -19.03 -15.43
N ASN A 45 -0.61 -18.34 -15.53
CA ASN A 45 -0.42 -16.95 -15.13
C ASN A 45 -0.85 -16.66 -13.68
N ARG A 46 -0.55 -17.58 -12.75
CA ARG A 46 -1.06 -17.54 -11.35
C ARG A 46 -0.02 -18.02 -10.34
N TYR A 47 -0.11 -17.52 -9.10
CA TYR A 47 0.67 -18.03 -7.98
C TYR A 47 -0.02 -19.21 -7.29
N GLY A 48 0.76 -20.15 -6.77
CA GLY A 48 0.28 -21.30 -6.01
C GLY A 48 1.20 -21.67 -4.85
N ILE A 49 0.65 -22.42 -3.91
CA ILE A 49 1.39 -23.13 -2.87
C ILE A 49 1.66 -24.55 -3.41
N LYS A 50 2.68 -25.28 -2.91
CA LYS A 50 3.02 -26.70 -3.23
C LYS A 50 1.84 -27.54 -3.78
N PRO A 51 2.08 -28.47 -4.72
CA PRO A 51 1.32 -28.65 -5.95
C PRO A 51 -0.14 -29.09 -5.69
N SER A 52 -1.03 -28.20 -5.31
CA SER A 52 -2.47 -28.50 -5.25
C SER A 52 -3.37 -27.27 -5.25
N ARG A 53 -2.90 -26.09 -4.83
CA ARG A 53 -3.77 -24.91 -4.70
C ARG A 53 -3.14 -23.68 -5.34
N THR A 54 -3.76 -23.25 -6.44
CA THR A 54 -3.46 -21.99 -7.13
C THR A 54 -4.46 -20.93 -6.70
N PHE A 55 -3.98 -19.71 -6.51
CA PHE A 55 -4.78 -18.54 -6.15
C PHE A 55 -4.71 -17.53 -7.28
N PRO A 56 -5.76 -16.71 -7.50
CA PRO A 56 -5.68 -15.64 -8.48
C PRO A 56 -4.56 -14.69 -8.05
N THR A 57 -3.74 -14.25 -8.99
CA THR A 57 -2.73 -13.23 -8.72
C THR A 57 -3.45 -11.95 -8.31
N ILE A 58 -3.29 -11.54 -7.04
CA ILE A 58 -3.73 -10.22 -6.58
C ILE A 58 -2.62 -9.25 -6.97
N THR A 59 -2.68 -8.73 -8.20
CA THR A 59 -1.64 -7.85 -8.75
C THR A 59 -1.60 -6.49 -8.08
N ASP A 60 -2.72 -6.06 -7.50
CA ASP A 60 -2.87 -4.73 -6.94
C ASP A 60 -3.55 -4.85 -5.59
N LEU A 61 -2.82 -4.49 -4.53
CA LEU A 61 -3.52 -3.85 -3.43
C LEU A 61 -4.17 -2.63 -4.07
N SER A 62 -5.49 -2.64 -4.25
CA SER A 62 -6.26 -1.64 -5.02
C SER A 62 -6.10 -0.18 -4.57
N TRP A 63 -5.31 0.03 -3.52
CA TRP A 63 -5.00 1.29 -2.85
C TRP A 63 -3.51 1.68 -2.94
N GLU A 64 -2.64 0.87 -3.52
CA GLU A 64 -1.24 1.25 -3.74
C GLU A 64 -1.11 2.09 -5.01
N LEU A 65 -0.66 3.34 -4.87
CA LEU A 65 -0.50 4.28 -5.97
C LEU A 65 0.98 4.47 -6.31
N LYS A 66 1.27 4.67 -7.58
CA LYS A 66 2.59 5.08 -8.05
C LYS A 66 2.68 6.60 -7.97
N HIS A 67 3.81 7.14 -7.51
CA HIS A 67 4.06 8.59 -7.49
C HIS A 67 3.83 9.25 -8.85
N GLN A 68 4.12 8.55 -9.96
CA GLN A 68 3.88 9.06 -11.32
C GLN A 68 2.40 9.25 -11.66
N GLN A 69 1.48 8.65 -10.91
CA GLN A 69 0.04 8.90 -11.06
C GLN A 69 -0.39 10.21 -10.41
N LEU A 70 0.48 10.85 -9.64
CA LEU A 70 0.19 12.06 -8.87
C LEU A 70 0.95 13.25 -9.45
N GLN A 71 0.20 14.27 -9.85
CA GLN A 71 0.74 15.59 -10.15
C GLN A 71 0.31 16.54 -9.04
N LEU A 72 1.23 16.83 -8.10
CA LEU A 72 1.01 17.81 -7.05
C LEU A 72 0.84 19.21 -7.65
N LEU A 73 -0.09 19.99 -7.08
CA LEU A 73 -0.42 21.35 -7.47
C LEU A 73 -0.17 22.27 -6.26
N GLN A 74 -1.10 23.18 -5.95
CA GLN A 74 -0.94 24.15 -4.87
C GLN A 74 -1.11 23.52 -3.49
N LYS A 75 -0.38 24.05 -2.50
CA LYS A 75 -0.55 23.77 -1.08
C LYS A 75 -1.92 24.28 -0.62
N LEU A 76 -2.69 23.40 0.02
CA LEU A 76 -3.99 23.69 0.62
C LEU A 76 -3.86 24.01 2.11
N GLY A 77 -2.89 23.39 2.78
CA GLY A 77 -2.68 23.60 4.20
C GLY A 77 -1.48 22.83 4.73
N GLU A 78 -1.25 22.98 6.03
CA GLU A 78 -0.20 22.29 6.77
C GLU A 78 -0.77 21.81 8.09
N GLY A 79 -0.47 20.57 8.45
CA GLY A 79 -0.86 19.96 9.71
C GLY A 79 0.34 19.33 10.41
N ALA A 80 0.07 18.70 11.56
CA ALA A 80 1.12 18.14 12.43
C ALA A 80 2.03 17.10 11.74
N PHE A 81 1.55 16.44 10.69
CA PHE A 81 2.25 15.36 9.99
C PHE A 81 2.86 15.80 8.65
N GLY A 82 2.66 17.04 8.22
CA GLY A 82 3.16 17.54 6.95
C GLY A 82 2.15 18.41 6.21
N GLU A 83 2.33 18.51 4.90
CA GLU A 83 1.58 19.46 4.07
C GLU A 83 0.50 18.75 3.27
N VAL A 84 -0.62 19.43 3.07
CA VAL A 84 -1.68 18.98 2.19
C VAL A 84 -1.63 19.81 0.93
N HIS A 85 -1.57 19.15 -0.21
CA HIS A 85 -1.56 19.76 -1.54
C HIS A 85 -2.78 19.28 -2.32
N SER A 86 -3.30 20.12 -3.20
CA SER A 86 -4.20 19.63 -4.25
C SER A 86 -3.37 18.89 -5.31
N ALA A 87 -3.97 17.95 -6.02
CA ALA A 87 -3.28 17.19 -7.05
C ALA A 87 -4.23 16.74 -8.16
N ASN A 88 -3.68 16.45 -9.33
CA ASN A 88 -4.33 15.60 -10.32
C ASN A 88 -3.88 14.15 -10.09
N LEU A 89 -4.83 13.25 -9.86
CA LEU A 89 -4.60 11.81 -9.75
C LEU A 89 -5.06 11.11 -11.04
N ALA A 90 -4.13 10.43 -11.72
CA ALA A 90 -4.42 9.53 -12.82
C ALA A 90 -4.84 8.15 -12.29
N LEU A 91 -6.15 7.93 -12.15
CA LEU A 91 -6.69 6.60 -11.78
C LEU A 91 -6.53 5.60 -12.93
N THR A 92 -6.67 6.08 -14.17
CA THR A 92 -6.31 5.36 -15.39
C THR A 92 -5.63 6.31 -16.35
N PRO A 93 -4.95 5.83 -17.43
CA PRO A 93 -4.36 6.72 -18.43
C PRO A 93 -5.34 7.70 -19.08
N ARG A 94 -6.65 7.42 -19.02
CA ARG A 94 -7.71 8.25 -19.62
C ARG A 94 -8.57 8.98 -18.58
N PHE A 95 -8.47 8.62 -17.30
CA PHE A 95 -9.34 9.15 -16.26
C PHE A 95 -8.54 9.76 -15.13
N HIS A 96 -8.73 11.07 -14.96
CA HIS A 96 -8.03 11.89 -13.97
C HIS A 96 -9.04 12.53 -13.04
N VAL A 97 -8.71 12.58 -11.75
CA VAL A 97 -9.53 13.23 -10.72
C VAL A 97 -8.72 14.25 -9.94
N LYS A 98 -9.39 15.26 -9.40
CA LYS A 98 -8.79 16.15 -8.41
C LYS A 98 -8.75 15.42 -7.07
N ALA A 99 -7.60 15.49 -6.40
CA ALA A 99 -7.37 14.85 -5.11
C ALA A 99 -6.70 15.83 -4.14
N ALA A 100 -6.87 15.58 -2.85
CA ALA A 100 -6.03 16.12 -1.81
C ALA A 100 -4.95 15.09 -1.47
N VAL A 101 -3.70 15.54 -1.40
CA VAL A 101 -2.53 14.71 -1.14
C VAL A 101 -1.84 15.23 0.11
N LYS A 102 -1.85 14.43 1.16
CA LYS A 102 -1.09 14.68 2.39
C LYS A 102 0.32 14.12 2.21
N VAL A 103 1.28 15.01 2.10
CA VAL A 103 2.71 14.73 1.90
C VAL A 103 3.39 14.72 3.28
N LEU A 104 3.93 13.55 3.63
CA LEU A 104 4.65 13.30 4.87
C LEU A 104 6.14 13.57 4.62
N LYS A 105 6.69 14.66 5.16
CA LYS A 105 8.11 15.06 4.99
C LYS A 105 9.03 14.18 5.84
N CYS A 106 10.00 13.51 5.22
CA CYS A 106 10.85 12.50 5.88
C CYS A 106 11.85 13.08 6.90
N ASP A 107 12.29 14.32 6.74
CA ASP A 107 13.28 14.96 7.63
C ASP A 107 12.84 15.07 9.10
N ALA A 108 11.52 14.91 9.37
CA ALA A 108 10.93 14.94 10.70
C ALA A 108 10.19 13.64 11.07
N MET A 109 10.33 12.57 10.28
CA MET A 109 9.47 11.38 10.37
C MET A 109 10.14 10.27 11.19
N THR A 110 9.84 10.23 12.48
CA THR A 110 10.22 9.08 13.32
C THR A 110 9.40 7.85 12.93
N LYS A 111 9.86 6.65 13.30
CA LYS A 111 9.14 5.38 13.03
C LYS A 111 7.71 5.43 13.58
N GLU A 112 7.52 6.16 14.67
CA GLU A 112 6.23 6.38 15.33
C GLU A 112 5.29 7.19 14.45
N LYS A 113 5.76 8.27 13.82
CA LYS A 113 4.93 9.08 12.90
C LYS A 113 4.52 8.33 11.64
N VAL A 114 5.43 7.50 11.08
CA VAL A 114 5.06 6.60 9.98
C VAL A 114 3.99 5.60 10.42
N ARG A 115 4.11 5.07 11.65
CA ARG A 115 3.12 4.14 12.22
C ARG A 115 1.76 4.81 12.39
N GLU A 116 1.72 6.05 12.88
CA GLU A 116 0.50 6.85 13.04
C GLU A 116 -0.15 7.16 11.69
N ALA A 117 0.63 7.60 10.69
CA ALA A 117 0.14 7.84 9.34
C ALA A 117 -0.44 6.56 8.70
N MET A 118 0.22 5.41 8.89
CA MET A 118 -0.30 4.13 8.41
C MET A 118 -1.52 3.65 9.20
N CYS A 119 -1.67 4.06 10.46
CA CYS A 119 -2.88 3.81 11.24
C CYS A 119 -4.08 4.58 10.64
N GLU A 120 -3.88 5.86 10.31
CA GLU A 120 -4.87 6.70 9.62
C GLU A 120 -5.31 6.05 8.29
N VAL A 121 -4.35 5.58 7.49
CA VAL A 121 -4.63 4.85 6.23
C VAL A 121 -5.47 3.60 6.48
N ARG A 122 -5.13 2.80 7.50
CA ARG A 122 -5.87 1.56 7.80
C ARG A 122 -7.32 1.84 8.17
N MET A 123 -7.59 2.93 8.89
CA MET A 123 -8.94 3.35 9.22
C MET A 123 -9.68 3.82 7.96
N LEU A 124 -9.11 4.78 7.22
CA LEU A 124 -9.74 5.41 6.06
C LEU A 124 -10.03 4.42 4.92
N ARG A 125 -9.19 3.39 4.72
CA ARG A 125 -9.34 2.42 3.63
C ARG A 125 -10.69 1.68 3.64
N ASN A 126 -11.26 1.46 4.83
CA ASN A 126 -12.49 0.70 4.99
C ASN A 126 -13.75 1.58 5.10
N LEU A 127 -13.59 2.92 5.12
CA LEU A 127 -14.71 3.84 5.25
C LEU A 127 -15.22 4.26 3.86
N ARG A 128 -16.52 4.06 3.63
CA ARG A 128 -17.23 4.50 2.42
C ARG A 128 -18.59 5.03 2.82
N HIS A 129 -18.71 6.35 2.90
CA HIS A 129 -19.94 7.04 3.28
C HIS A 129 -19.94 8.44 2.66
N GLU A 130 -21.12 8.99 2.34
CA GLU A 130 -21.27 10.31 1.70
C GLU A 130 -20.61 11.44 2.51
N ASN A 131 -20.68 11.34 3.84
CA ASN A 131 -20.10 12.33 4.77
C ASN A 131 -18.65 12.02 5.21
N ILE A 132 -17.97 11.07 4.57
CA ILE A 132 -16.58 10.73 4.88
C ILE A 132 -15.75 10.85 3.62
N VAL A 133 -14.65 11.60 3.69
CA VAL A 133 -13.74 11.80 2.56
C VAL A 133 -13.30 10.47 1.98
N ARG A 134 -13.46 10.31 0.66
CA ARG A 134 -13.10 9.07 0.00
C ARG A 134 -11.58 8.91 -0.04
N PHE A 135 -11.10 7.78 0.46
CA PHE A 135 -9.72 7.38 0.33
C PHE A 135 -9.44 6.78 -1.06
N TYR A 136 -8.41 7.25 -1.75
CA TYR A 136 -7.99 6.71 -3.04
C TYR A 136 -6.80 5.76 -2.91
N GLY A 137 -5.82 6.07 -2.06
CA GLY A 137 -4.65 5.23 -1.92
C GLY A 137 -3.47 5.87 -1.21
N VAL A 138 -2.35 5.14 -1.18
CA VAL A 138 -1.06 5.62 -0.66
C VAL A 138 0.02 5.40 -1.72
N ALA A 139 0.86 6.40 -1.94
CA ALA A 139 2.12 6.23 -2.64
C ALA A 139 3.26 6.12 -1.60
N ASN A 140 3.72 4.90 -1.35
CA ASN A 140 4.70 4.58 -0.31
C ASN A 140 5.99 3.91 -0.81
N ARG A 141 6.14 3.72 -2.13
CA ARG A 141 7.33 3.08 -2.73
C ARG A 141 8.57 3.98 -2.77
N LYS A 142 8.37 5.29 -2.67
CA LYS A 142 9.40 6.32 -2.72
C LYS A 142 9.07 7.42 -1.73
N GLU A 143 10.08 8.17 -1.34
CA GLU A 143 9.88 9.41 -0.60
C GLU A 143 9.49 10.56 -1.55
N PRO A 144 8.64 11.51 -1.09
CA PRO A 144 7.95 11.49 0.20
C PRO A 144 6.75 10.53 0.21
N LEU A 145 6.35 10.07 1.39
CA LEU A 145 5.13 9.27 1.54
C LEU A 145 3.90 10.15 1.30
N MET A 146 2.96 9.66 0.48
CA MET A 146 1.77 10.43 0.09
C MET A 146 0.49 9.65 0.38
N ILE A 147 -0.42 10.25 1.15
CA ILE A 147 -1.78 9.73 1.36
C ILE A 147 -2.71 10.52 0.46
N VAL A 148 -3.50 9.82 -0.36
CA VAL A 148 -4.32 10.41 -1.42
C VAL A 148 -5.80 10.21 -1.11
N MET A 149 -6.53 11.32 -1.06
CA MET A 149 -7.95 11.36 -0.71
C MET A 149 -8.72 12.32 -1.63
N GLU A 150 -10.03 12.26 -1.54
CA GLU A 150 -10.94 13.18 -2.23
C GLU A 150 -10.66 14.64 -1.86
N LEU A 151 -10.68 15.50 -2.87
CA LEU A 151 -10.62 16.94 -2.67
C LEU A 151 -12.04 17.47 -2.42
N VAL A 152 -12.32 17.83 -1.17
CA VAL A 152 -13.57 18.52 -0.79
C VAL A 152 -13.45 20.00 -1.16
N LYS A 153 -14.51 20.55 -1.75
CA LYS A 153 -14.63 21.97 -2.07
C LYS A 153 -15.41 22.71 -0.99
#